data_AF-A0A9P5KZW7-F1
#
_entry.id   AF-A0A9P5KZW7-F1
#
_cell.length_a   1.000
_cell.length_b   1.000
_cell.length_c   1.000
_cell.angle_alpha   90.00
_cell.angle_beta   90.00
_cell.angle_gamma   90.00
#
_symmetry.space_group_name_H-M   'P 1'
#
loop_
_entity.id
_entity.type
_entity.pdbx_description
1 polymer ?
#
loop_
_entity_poly.entity_id
_entity_poly.type
_entity_poly.pdbx_seq_one_letter_code
_entity_poly.pdbx_strand_id
1 'polypeptide(L)'
;MLGRLGMTVDECIRVYRTVAKRILIPKRNTIIPARFNGVLSAQLFEEAIKETVREFCTDGECVNRRRNGLSTPPCKHSDLLFCEQACTKTVVLTLRNDNIDARPTLFRTYDKSSSLRDCTIWEVARATSAAPTFFKPIKLGREGTEYIDAGFGYNNPCDKLIAEARNAFPGRSDLQILSIGTGHRGVVSMNDTRVSIIKALQKMATSSNEVAASLDAEYGDSGQYFRFNVEHGLENIASSDWDQDGIIAAHTNNYLSRNSRAIERFVKTFTTRGEQSKPDSLQFMKVLTTSPPLKS
;
A
#
# COMPACT_ATOMS: atom_id res chain seq x y z
N MET A 1 -5.53 1.08 -1.02
CA MET A 1 -6.62 0.12 -0.79
C MET A 1 -7.00 0.10 0.69
N LEU A 2 -6.27 -0.59 1.58
CA LEU A 2 -6.58 -0.66 3.02
C LEU A 2 -6.83 0.71 3.70
N GLY A 3 -5.79 1.55 3.82
CA GLY A 3 -5.88 2.76 4.64
C GLY A 3 -6.78 3.86 4.05
N ARG A 4 -6.65 4.14 2.74
CA ARG A 4 -7.39 5.23 2.08
C ARG A 4 -8.81 4.85 1.62
N LEU A 5 -9.04 3.63 1.13
CA LEU A 5 -10.37 3.20 0.67
C LEU A 5 -11.14 2.44 1.76
N GLY A 6 -10.53 2.16 2.91
CA GLY A 6 -11.19 1.48 4.03
C GLY A 6 -11.57 0.03 3.71
N MET A 7 -10.95 -0.57 2.70
CA MET A 7 -11.22 -1.94 2.28
C MET A 7 -10.75 -2.94 3.34
N THR A 8 -11.47 -4.04 3.47
CA THR A 8 -11.01 -5.23 4.20
C THR A 8 -9.86 -5.91 3.46
N VAL A 9 -9.15 -6.81 4.15
CA VAL A 9 -8.06 -7.60 3.56
C VAL A 9 -8.57 -8.46 2.40
N ASP A 10 -9.73 -9.11 2.57
CA ASP A 10 -10.32 -9.97 1.52
C ASP A 10 -10.72 -9.18 0.27
N GLU A 11 -11.31 -8.00 0.46
CA GLU A 11 -11.61 -7.09 -0.64
C GLU A 11 -10.33 -6.64 -1.35
N CYS A 12 -9.26 -6.33 -0.59
CA CYS A 12 -7.97 -5.97 -1.19
C CYS A 12 -7.40 -7.11 -2.04
N ILE A 13 -7.45 -8.36 -1.55
CA ILE A 13 -6.96 -9.52 -2.31
C ILE A 13 -7.77 -9.71 -3.60
N ARG A 14 -9.11 -9.64 -3.52
CA ARG A 14 -10.00 -9.79 -4.69
C ARG A 14 -9.73 -8.69 -5.73
N VAL A 15 -9.70 -7.43 -5.30
CA VAL A 15 -9.46 -6.30 -6.19
C VAL A 15 -8.06 -6.37 -6.78
N TYR A 16 -7.04 -6.68 -5.98
CA TYR A 16 -5.68 -6.84 -6.47
C TYR A 16 -5.59 -7.85 -7.61
N ARG A 17 -6.19 -9.04 -7.46
CA ARG A 17 -6.24 -10.05 -8.53
C ARG A 17 -6.89 -9.52 -9.81
N THR A 18 -7.98 -8.78 -9.66
CA THR A 18 -8.73 -8.20 -10.78
C THR A 18 -7.91 -7.13 -11.51
N VAL A 19 -7.31 -6.21 -10.75
CA VAL A 19 -6.45 -5.14 -11.27
C VAL A 19 -5.21 -5.73 -11.92
N ALA A 20 -4.49 -6.64 -11.24
CA ALA A 20 -3.27 -7.28 -11.74
C ALA A 20 -3.48 -7.95 -13.11
N LYS A 21 -4.57 -8.72 -13.25
CA LYS A 21 -4.98 -9.35 -14.52
C LYS A 21 -5.12 -8.37 -15.68
N ARG A 22 -5.56 -7.14 -15.41
CA ARG A 22 -5.77 -6.10 -16.43
C ARG A 22 -4.52 -5.30 -16.73
N ILE A 23 -3.71 -4.98 -15.71
CA ILE A 23 -2.61 -4.02 -15.82
C ILE A 23 -1.26 -4.66 -16.18
N LEU A 24 -1.06 -5.94 -15.84
CA LEU A 24 0.22 -6.65 -16.01
C LEU A 24 0.34 -7.36 -17.37
N ILE A 25 -0.55 -7.04 -18.32
CA ILE A 25 -0.47 -7.52 -19.70
C ILE A 25 0.49 -6.61 -20.48
N PRO A 26 1.60 -7.12 -21.05
CA PRO A 26 2.50 -6.34 -21.88
C PRO A 26 1.81 -5.79 -23.13
N LYS A 27 2.18 -4.57 -23.55
CA LYS A 27 1.66 -3.98 -24.80
C LYS A 27 2.07 -4.85 -26.00
N ARG A 28 1.09 -5.40 -26.73
CA ARG A 28 1.32 -6.05 -28.04
C ARG A 28 1.73 -4.96 -29.04
N ASN A 29 2.94 -5.07 -29.59
CA ASN A 29 3.57 -4.21 -30.59
C ASN A 29 4.24 -2.94 -30.04
N THR A 30 5.56 -2.95 -29.96
CA THR A 30 6.35 -1.71 -30.09
C THR A 30 7.59 -1.99 -30.92
N ILE A 31 7.58 -1.50 -32.16
CA ILE A 31 8.74 -1.43 -33.07
C ILE A 31 9.78 -0.41 -32.55
N ILE A 32 9.42 0.38 -31.52
CA ILE A 32 10.22 1.45 -30.93
C ILE A 32 10.95 0.92 -29.68
N PRO A 33 12.25 1.21 -29.48
CA PRO A 33 13.02 0.71 -28.34
C PRO A 33 12.34 1.09 -27.02
N ALA A 34 12.03 0.09 -26.18
CA ALA A 34 11.33 0.33 -24.92
C ALA A 34 12.19 1.02 -23.82
N ARG A 35 13.21 1.80 -24.19
CA ARG A 35 13.93 2.68 -23.26
C ARG A 35 13.07 3.87 -22.82
N PHE A 36 12.01 4.23 -23.56
CA PHE A 36 11.20 5.41 -23.28
C PHE A 36 9.70 5.15 -23.00
N ASN A 37 9.18 3.94 -23.23
CA ASN A 37 7.72 3.75 -23.32
C ASN A 37 7.00 2.90 -22.26
N GLY A 38 7.71 2.26 -21.31
CA GLY A 38 7.11 1.37 -20.31
C GLY A 38 6.40 0.15 -20.95
N VAL A 39 6.76 -1.06 -20.54
CA VAL A 39 6.17 -2.28 -21.15
C VAL A 39 4.68 -2.46 -20.81
N LEU A 40 4.20 -1.86 -19.73
CA LEU A 40 2.82 -1.89 -19.26
C LEU A 40 2.05 -0.61 -19.58
N SER A 41 0.72 -0.72 -19.66
CA SER A 41 -0.16 0.40 -20.02
C SER A 41 -0.53 1.26 -18.81
N ALA A 42 -0.09 2.53 -18.83
CA ALA A 42 -0.49 3.52 -17.83
C ALA A 42 -2.00 3.80 -17.86
N GLN A 43 -2.62 3.75 -19.04
CA GLN A 43 -4.05 3.96 -19.22
C GLN A 43 -4.87 2.83 -18.60
N LEU A 44 -4.51 1.56 -18.85
CA LEU A 44 -5.21 0.42 -18.24
C LEU A 44 -5.09 0.45 -16.71
N PHE A 45 -3.94 0.90 -16.19
CA PHE A 45 -3.75 1.10 -14.76
C PHE A 45 -4.69 2.17 -14.21
N GLU A 46 -4.71 3.36 -14.83
CA GLU A 46 -5.63 4.44 -14.45
C GLU A 46 -7.08 3.96 -14.43
N GLU A 47 -7.54 3.33 -15.52
CA GLU A 47 -8.91 2.84 -15.63
C GLU A 47 -9.25 1.82 -14.53
N ALA A 48 -8.34 0.87 -14.26
CA ALA A 48 -8.54 -0.16 -13.24
C ALA A 48 -8.64 0.42 -11.81
N ILE A 49 -7.80 1.41 -11.48
CA ILE A 49 -7.87 2.07 -10.17
C ILE A 49 -9.09 2.98 -10.09
N LYS A 50 -9.43 3.73 -11.15
CA LYS A 50 -10.67 4.54 -11.20
C LYS A 50 -11.91 3.69 -10.99
N GLU A 51 -11.96 2.50 -11.57
CA GLU A 51 -13.04 1.53 -11.37
C GLU A 51 -13.09 1.05 -9.90
N THR A 52 -11.94 0.72 -9.32
CA THR A 52 -11.84 0.37 -7.89
C THR A 52 -12.35 1.51 -6.99
N VAL A 53 -11.97 2.75 -7.28
CA VAL A 53 -12.40 3.92 -6.50
C VAL A 53 -13.93 4.09 -6.57
N ARG A 54 -14.54 3.85 -7.74
CA ARG A 54 -16.00 3.88 -7.90
C ARG A 54 -16.69 2.78 -7.09
N GLU A 55 -16.16 1.57 -7.16
CA GLU A 55 -16.69 0.40 -6.44
C GLU A 55 -16.70 0.65 -4.92
N PHE A 56 -15.63 1.24 -4.39
CA PHE A 56 -15.45 1.51 -2.96
C PHE A 56 -15.72 2.96 -2.56
N CYS A 57 -16.43 3.73 -3.39
CA CYS A 57 -16.73 5.13 -3.12
C CYS A 57 -17.55 5.27 -1.82
N THR A 58 -17.12 6.13 -0.90
CA THR A 58 -17.73 6.32 0.42
C THR A 58 -18.83 7.38 0.44
N ASP A 59 -19.13 8.01 -0.70
CA ASP A 59 -20.20 8.98 -0.83
C ASP A 59 -21.56 8.38 -0.43
N GLY A 60 -22.38 9.16 0.29
CA GLY A 60 -23.61 8.67 0.90
C GLY A 60 -24.63 8.15 -0.13
N GLU A 61 -24.75 8.82 -1.28
CA GLU A 61 -25.63 8.36 -2.35
C GLU A 61 -25.12 7.06 -2.96
N CYS A 62 -23.81 6.99 -3.22
CA CYS A 62 -23.18 5.79 -3.77
C CYS A 62 -23.35 4.58 -2.83
N VAL A 63 -23.17 4.77 -1.52
CA VAL A 63 -23.38 3.74 -0.50
C VAL A 63 -24.84 3.29 -0.46
N ASN A 64 -25.78 4.23 -0.40
CA ASN A 64 -27.22 3.92 -0.32
C ASN A 64 -27.70 3.15 -1.56
N ARG A 65 -27.23 3.53 -2.75
CA ARG A 65 -27.57 2.83 -4.00
C ARG A 65 -27.04 1.40 -4.03
N ARG A 66 -25.77 1.18 -3.63
CA ARG A 66 -25.19 -0.17 -3.53
C ARG A 66 -25.97 -1.05 -2.56
N ARG A 67 -26.39 -0.51 -1.40
CA ARG A 67 -27.23 -1.23 -0.42
C ARG A 67 -28.59 -1.63 -1.00
N ASN A 68 -29.15 -0.81 -1.89
CA ASN A 68 -30.44 -1.06 -2.53
C ASN A 68 -30.33 -1.93 -3.80
N GLY A 69 -29.15 -2.50 -4.11
CA GLY A 69 -28.96 -3.38 -5.28
C GLY A 69 -29.14 -2.70 -6.64
N LEU A 70 -29.16 -1.36 -6.68
CA LEU A 70 -29.35 -0.60 -7.91
C LEU A 70 -28.05 -0.60 -8.72
N SER A 71 -28.07 -1.16 -9.93
CA SER A 71 -27.00 -0.96 -10.91
C SER A 71 -26.84 0.53 -11.19
N THR A 72 -25.74 1.10 -10.73
CA THR A 72 -25.47 2.54 -10.82
C THR A 72 -25.23 2.96 -12.28
N PRO A 73 -25.74 4.11 -12.77
CA PRO A 73 -24.96 4.87 -13.76
C PRO A 73 -23.59 5.13 -13.15
N PRO A 74 -22.48 5.05 -13.91
CA PRO A 74 -21.15 4.92 -13.33
C PRO A 74 -20.91 6.02 -12.29
N CYS A 75 -20.62 5.61 -11.06
CA CYS A 75 -20.24 6.51 -9.98
C CYS A 75 -19.24 7.54 -10.53
N LYS A 76 -19.57 8.84 -10.41
CA LYS A 76 -18.74 9.91 -11.00
C LYS A 76 -17.47 10.20 -10.21
N HIS A 77 -17.36 9.63 -9.01
CA HIS A 77 -16.25 9.82 -8.08
C HIS A 77 -15.01 8.97 -8.44
N SER A 78 -14.62 8.87 -9.71
CA SER A 78 -13.35 8.19 -10.07
C SER A 78 -12.10 8.98 -9.65
N ASP A 79 -12.25 10.29 -9.52
CA ASP A 79 -11.17 11.23 -9.24
C ASP A 79 -11.22 11.70 -7.77
N LEU A 80 -11.55 10.78 -6.85
CA LEU A 80 -11.46 11.07 -5.42
C LEU A 80 -10.02 11.43 -5.05
N LEU A 81 -9.88 12.50 -4.26
CA LEU A 81 -8.59 12.95 -3.74
C LEU A 81 -7.97 11.91 -2.83
N PHE A 82 -6.65 11.75 -2.90
CA PHE A 82 -5.91 10.92 -1.96
C PHE A 82 -5.96 11.52 -0.55
N CYS A 83 -5.93 12.85 -0.42
CA CYS A 83 -6.12 13.53 0.85
C CYS A 83 -7.54 13.31 1.40
N GLU A 84 -7.63 12.75 2.60
CA GLU A 84 -8.86 12.52 3.37
C GLU A 84 -8.51 12.44 4.86
N GLN A 85 -9.01 13.39 5.66
CA GLN A 85 -8.70 13.45 7.09
C GLN A 85 -9.49 12.43 7.91
N ALA A 86 -10.66 12.01 7.44
CA ALA A 86 -11.52 11.08 8.14
C ALA A 86 -11.09 9.60 7.97
N CYS A 87 -10.09 9.31 7.14
CA CYS A 87 -9.59 7.95 6.93
C CYS A 87 -8.36 7.63 7.79
N THR A 88 -7.94 6.36 7.77
CA THR A 88 -6.67 5.96 8.37
C THR A 88 -5.53 6.77 7.75
N LYS A 89 -4.68 7.37 8.60
CA LYS A 89 -3.48 8.09 8.16
C LYS A 89 -2.63 7.15 7.29
N THR A 90 -2.57 7.44 6.00
CA THR A 90 -1.86 6.63 5.01
C THR A 90 -0.80 7.47 4.35
N VAL A 91 0.37 6.88 4.14
CA VAL A 91 1.49 7.53 3.48
C VAL A 91 2.01 6.63 2.37
N VAL A 92 2.27 7.21 1.21
CA VAL A 92 2.77 6.53 0.02
C VAL A 92 4.04 7.24 -0.44
N LEU A 93 5.10 6.48 -0.73
CA LEU A 93 6.39 7.00 -1.13
C LEU A 93 6.57 6.94 -2.64
N THR A 94 7.22 7.95 -3.19
CA THR A 94 7.61 8.07 -4.60
C THR A 94 8.96 8.79 -4.70
N LEU A 95 9.64 8.68 -5.84
CA LEU A 95 10.83 9.47 -6.14
C LEU A 95 10.55 10.42 -7.30
N ARG A 96 11.22 11.58 -7.29
CA ARG A 96 11.21 12.46 -8.47
C ARG A 96 12.17 11.89 -9.51
N ASN A 97 11.72 11.81 -10.76
CA ASN A 97 12.47 11.20 -11.85
C ASN A 97 13.79 11.94 -12.16
N ASP A 98 13.82 13.26 -11.94
CA ASP A 98 14.97 14.13 -12.17
C ASP A 98 16.03 14.07 -11.06
N ASN A 99 15.71 13.48 -9.90
CA ASN A 99 16.58 13.43 -8.74
C ASN A 99 16.27 12.20 -7.88
N ILE A 100 16.59 11.02 -8.41
CA ILE A 100 16.30 9.73 -7.80
C ILE A 100 17.10 9.44 -6.53
N ASP A 101 18.20 10.17 -6.30
CA ASP A 101 19.06 10.02 -5.11
C ASP A 101 18.61 10.94 -3.95
N ALA A 102 17.61 11.80 -4.17
CA ALA A 102 17.02 12.61 -3.13
C ALA A 102 16.12 11.80 -2.18
N ARG A 103 15.75 12.42 -1.05
CA ARG A 103 14.71 11.88 -0.16
C ARG A 103 13.39 11.67 -0.93
N PRO A 104 12.62 10.62 -0.58
CA PRO A 104 11.39 10.33 -1.28
C PRO A 104 10.35 11.42 -1.02
N THR A 105 9.48 11.63 -1.99
CA THR A 105 8.27 12.41 -1.82
C THR A 105 7.21 11.53 -1.14
N LEU A 106 6.66 12.04 -0.05
CA LEU A 106 5.63 11.37 0.75
C LEU A 106 4.27 11.99 0.42
N PHE A 107 3.39 11.22 -0.21
CA PHE A 107 1.97 11.55 -0.33
C PHE A 107 1.26 11.12 0.95
N ARG A 108 0.53 12.02 1.61
CA ARG A 108 -0.17 11.73 2.87
C ARG A 108 -1.66 12.00 2.74
N THR A 109 -2.48 11.19 3.40
CA THR A 109 -3.92 11.44 3.44
C THR A 109 -4.31 12.65 4.31
N TYR A 110 -3.38 13.14 5.13
CA TYR A 110 -3.61 14.24 6.09
C TYR A 110 -2.75 15.48 5.81
N ASP A 111 -2.19 15.58 4.60
CA ASP A 111 -1.45 16.77 4.17
C ASP A 111 -2.38 17.99 4.13
N LYS A 112 -1.99 19.07 4.81
CA LYS A 112 -2.80 20.30 4.91
C LYS A 112 -2.37 21.41 3.94
N SER A 113 -1.16 21.35 3.38
CA SER A 113 -0.57 22.47 2.63
C SER A 113 0.38 22.04 1.49
N SER A 114 0.37 20.76 1.08
CA SER A 114 1.24 20.31 0.00
C SER A 114 0.61 20.60 -1.37
N SER A 115 1.44 20.91 -2.37
CA SER A 115 1.06 20.98 -3.79
C SER A 115 0.54 19.63 -4.34
N LEU A 116 0.58 18.59 -3.52
CA LEU A 116 0.19 17.21 -3.80
C LEU A 116 -1.16 16.85 -3.15
N ARG A 117 -1.79 17.77 -2.43
CA ARG A 117 -3.12 17.57 -1.80
C ARG A 117 -4.21 17.28 -2.82
N ASP A 118 -4.10 17.88 -3.99
CA ASP A 118 -5.10 17.76 -5.07
C ASP A 118 -4.88 16.51 -5.93
N CYS A 119 -3.86 15.69 -5.63
CA CYS A 119 -3.67 14.42 -6.32
C CYS A 119 -4.77 13.43 -5.93
N THR A 120 -5.32 12.78 -6.95
CA THR A 120 -6.32 11.73 -6.84
C THR A 120 -5.70 10.41 -6.38
N ILE A 121 -6.55 9.49 -5.90
CA ILE A 121 -6.11 8.15 -5.47
C ILE A 121 -5.41 7.40 -6.63
N TRP A 122 -5.94 7.50 -7.86
CA TRP A 122 -5.37 6.80 -9.00
C TRP A 122 -4.02 7.37 -9.42
N GLU A 123 -3.82 8.69 -9.31
CA GLU A 123 -2.54 9.34 -9.57
C GLU A 123 -1.46 8.90 -8.59
N VAL A 124 -1.77 8.91 -7.28
CA VAL A 124 -0.84 8.46 -6.23
C VAL A 124 -0.51 6.97 -6.40
N ALA A 125 -1.51 6.14 -6.71
CA ALA A 125 -1.30 4.73 -7.00
C ALA A 125 -0.41 4.51 -8.24
N ARG A 126 -0.60 5.31 -9.31
CA ARG A 126 0.24 5.28 -10.51
C ARG A 126 1.67 5.67 -10.20
N ALA A 127 1.88 6.72 -9.40
CA ALA A 127 3.20 7.24 -9.07
C ALA A 127 4.03 6.22 -8.29
N THR A 128 3.46 5.61 -7.25
CA THR A 128 4.16 4.58 -6.47
C THR A 128 4.38 3.28 -7.24
N SER A 129 3.55 2.98 -8.25
CA SER A 129 3.71 1.80 -9.10
C SER A 129 4.53 2.08 -10.36
N ALA A 130 5.03 3.30 -10.56
CA ALA A 130 5.73 3.71 -11.78
C ALA A 130 7.18 3.20 -11.79
N ALA A 131 7.37 1.89 -11.67
CA ALA A 131 8.68 1.27 -11.67
C ALA A 131 9.34 1.46 -13.04
N PRO A 132 10.58 2.00 -13.10
CA PRO A 132 11.37 2.06 -14.31
C PRO A 132 11.31 0.76 -15.10
N THR A 133 11.20 0.89 -16.43
CA THR A 133 10.96 -0.19 -17.42
C THR A 133 9.54 -0.76 -17.48
N PHE A 134 8.81 -0.85 -16.36
CA PHE A 134 7.45 -1.38 -16.33
C PHE A 134 6.43 -0.33 -16.77
N PHE A 135 6.41 0.81 -16.09
CA PHE A 135 5.50 1.91 -16.40
C PHE A 135 6.26 3.18 -16.72
N LYS A 136 5.64 4.08 -17.48
CA LYS A 136 6.16 5.43 -17.66
C LYS A 136 6.08 6.21 -16.33
N PRO A 137 6.99 7.16 -16.08
CA PRO A 137 6.80 8.17 -15.05
C PRO A 137 5.46 8.88 -15.20
N ILE A 138 4.93 9.42 -14.10
CA ILE A 138 3.70 10.22 -14.11
C ILE A 138 4.02 11.66 -13.74
N LYS A 139 3.42 12.63 -14.44
CA LYS A 139 3.53 14.05 -14.12
C LYS A 139 2.43 14.44 -13.15
N LEU A 140 2.78 15.05 -12.02
CA LEU A 140 1.84 15.48 -10.99
C LEU A 140 2.14 16.91 -10.52
N GLY A 141 1.11 17.55 -9.99
CA GLY A 141 1.18 18.93 -9.49
C GLY A 141 1.23 19.97 -10.61
N ARG A 142 1.13 21.25 -10.23
CA ARG A 142 1.08 22.38 -11.16
C ARG A 142 2.34 22.51 -12.04
N GLU A 143 3.49 22.19 -11.46
CA GLU A 143 4.80 22.23 -12.13
C GLU A 143 5.04 21.02 -13.05
N GLY A 144 4.13 20.03 -13.07
CA GLY A 144 4.26 18.84 -13.92
C GLY A 144 5.48 17.96 -13.57
N THR A 145 5.88 17.92 -12.30
CA THR A 145 7.01 17.12 -11.81
C THR A 145 6.78 15.64 -12.10
N GLU A 146 7.79 14.96 -12.64
CA GLU A 146 7.73 13.53 -12.93
C GLU A 146 8.06 12.67 -11.70
N TYR A 147 7.20 11.69 -11.42
CA TYR A 147 7.34 10.75 -10.31
C TYR A 147 7.49 9.31 -10.81
N ILE A 148 8.31 8.55 -10.09
CA ILE A 148 8.56 7.11 -10.27
C ILE A 148 8.42 6.36 -8.95
N ASP A 149 8.39 5.03 -9.05
CA ASP A 149 8.36 4.12 -7.90
C ASP A 149 9.57 4.34 -6.96
N ALA A 150 9.31 4.38 -5.65
CA ALA A 150 10.32 4.54 -4.62
C ALA A 150 11.08 3.26 -4.26
N GLY A 151 10.73 2.12 -4.85
CA GLY A 151 11.42 0.84 -4.66
C GLY A 151 12.93 0.95 -4.86
N PHE A 152 13.39 1.89 -5.69
CA PHE A 152 14.81 2.25 -5.85
C PHE A 152 15.37 2.93 -4.58
N GLY A 153 15.55 2.16 -3.50
CA GLY A 153 16.16 2.61 -2.24
C GLY A 153 15.19 2.69 -1.07
N TYR A 154 13.87 2.68 -1.31
CA TYR A 154 12.84 2.77 -0.27
C TYR A 154 11.80 1.64 -0.36
N ASN A 155 12.23 0.46 -0.83
CA ASN A 155 11.35 -0.71 -0.98
C ASN A 155 10.84 -1.25 0.37
N ASN A 156 11.55 -0.97 1.47
CA ASN A 156 11.02 -1.07 2.83
C ASN A 156 10.88 0.34 3.40
N PRO A 157 9.67 0.92 3.44
CA PRO A 157 9.48 2.31 3.83
C PRO A 157 9.45 2.53 5.35
N CYS A 158 9.64 1.48 6.16
CA CYS A 158 9.37 1.52 7.60
C CYS A 158 10.16 2.62 8.33
N ASP A 159 11.42 2.85 8.01
CA ASP A 159 12.23 3.91 8.64
C ASP A 159 11.63 5.30 8.39
N LYS A 160 11.19 5.59 7.16
CA LYS A 160 10.50 6.84 6.80
C LYS A 160 9.13 6.94 7.46
N LEU A 161 8.41 5.83 7.53
CA LEU A 161 7.08 5.79 8.16
C LEU A 161 7.14 5.93 9.68
N ILE A 162 8.20 5.44 10.34
CA ILE A 162 8.43 5.64 11.78
C ILE A 162 8.71 7.12 12.07
N ALA A 163 9.60 7.74 11.29
CA ALA A 163 9.87 9.17 11.42
C ALA A 163 8.59 10.01 11.18
N GLU A 164 7.81 9.63 10.18
CA GLU A 164 6.53 10.26 9.87
C GLU A 164 5.49 10.06 10.98
N ALA A 165 5.40 8.85 11.55
CA ALA A 165 4.50 8.57 12.66
C ALA A 165 4.84 9.41 13.90
N ARG A 166 6.14 9.55 14.23
CA ARG A 166 6.60 10.42 15.34
C ARG A 166 6.17 11.88 15.13
N ASN A 167 6.25 12.37 13.90
CA ASN A 167 5.80 13.72 13.56
C ASN A 167 4.28 13.87 13.61
N ALA A 168 3.54 12.88 13.10
CA ALA A 168 2.08 12.91 13.04
C ALA A 168 1.40 12.68 14.41
N PHE A 169 2.11 12.07 15.36
CA PHE A 169 1.63 11.74 16.69
C PHE A 169 2.63 12.17 17.78
N PRO A 170 2.82 13.50 17.98
CA PRO A 170 3.77 13.99 18.97
C PRO A 170 3.38 13.50 20.39
N GLY A 171 4.39 13.15 21.18
CA GLY A 171 4.20 12.65 22.55
C GLY A 171 3.83 11.17 22.65
N ARG A 172 3.63 10.46 21.54
CA ARG A 172 3.48 9.00 21.54
C ARG A 172 4.82 8.32 21.26
N SER A 173 5.46 7.83 22.31
CA SER A 173 6.74 7.11 22.22
C SER A 173 6.57 5.61 21.95
N ASP A 174 5.38 5.06 22.22
CA ASP A 174 5.16 3.63 22.14
C ASP A 174 4.64 3.19 20.76
N LEU A 175 5.56 2.95 19.84
CA LEU A 175 5.25 2.47 18.50
C LEU A 175 5.23 0.94 18.46
N GLN A 176 4.27 0.39 17.72
CA GLN A 176 4.30 -0.99 17.25
C GLN A 176 4.37 -0.97 15.72
N ILE A 177 5.31 -1.73 15.18
CA ILE A 177 5.68 -1.69 13.78
C ILE A 177 5.53 -3.10 13.22
N LEU A 178 4.59 -3.24 12.29
CA LEU A 178 4.41 -4.44 11.49
C LEU A 178 4.90 -4.16 10.07
N SER A 179 5.96 -4.85 9.66
CA SER A 179 6.51 -4.80 8.30
C SER A 179 6.12 -6.07 7.55
N ILE A 180 5.38 -5.94 6.44
CA ILE A 180 4.99 -7.07 5.59
C ILE A 180 5.75 -6.95 4.27
N GLY A 181 6.62 -7.92 3.99
CA GLY A 181 7.36 -8.00 2.74
C GLY A 181 6.60 -8.77 1.67
N THR A 182 6.93 -8.49 0.41
CA THR A 182 6.34 -9.14 -0.78
C THR A 182 7.08 -10.40 -1.23
N GLY A 183 7.96 -10.91 -0.37
CA GLY A 183 8.81 -12.06 -0.65
C GLY A 183 10.15 -11.68 -1.27
N HIS A 184 11.16 -12.54 -1.08
CA HIS A 184 12.42 -12.43 -1.78
C HIS A 184 12.30 -13.04 -3.17
N ARG A 185 12.18 -12.18 -4.16
CA ARG A 185 12.31 -12.55 -5.57
C ARG A 185 13.80 -12.54 -5.88
N GLY A 186 14.44 -13.68 -5.75
CA GLY A 186 15.81 -13.90 -6.19
C GLY A 186 16.08 -13.30 -7.57
N VAL A 187 17.34 -13.02 -7.83
CA VAL A 187 17.77 -12.45 -9.10
C VAL A 187 17.65 -13.52 -10.16
N VAL A 188 16.52 -13.59 -10.85
CA VAL A 188 16.35 -14.53 -11.94
C VAL A 188 17.34 -14.16 -13.05
N SER A 189 18.39 -14.98 -13.21
CA SER A 189 19.19 -15.02 -14.43
C SER A 189 18.38 -15.73 -15.51
N MET A 190 17.39 -15.03 -16.07
CA MET A 190 16.74 -15.45 -17.32
C MET A 190 17.41 -14.70 -18.46
N ASN A 191 17.84 -15.44 -19.47
CA ASN A 191 18.65 -14.98 -20.60
C ASN A 191 17.99 -13.86 -21.45
N ASP A 192 16.75 -13.48 -21.17
CA ASP A 192 15.96 -12.48 -21.91
C ASP A 192 15.61 -11.21 -21.11
N THR A 193 15.96 -11.11 -19.82
CA THR A 193 15.60 -9.95 -19.00
C THR A 193 16.66 -8.85 -19.12
N ARG A 194 16.24 -7.63 -19.47
CA ARG A 194 17.15 -6.46 -19.60
C ARG A 194 17.95 -6.28 -18.31
N VAL A 195 19.28 -6.23 -18.41
CA VAL A 195 20.23 -6.05 -17.29
C VAL A 195 19.84 -4.91 -16.34
N SER A 196 19.23 -3.84 -16.85
CA SER A 196 18.74 -2.72 -16.03
C SER A 196 17.63 -3.11 -15.04
N ILE A 197 16.75 -4.05 -15.41
CA ILE A 197 15.66 -4.57 -14.55
C ILE A 197 16.25 -5.40 -13.43
N ILE A 198 17.21 -6.28 -13.76
CA ILE A 198 17.92 -7.10 -12.77
C ILE A 198 18.62 -6.22 -11.72
N LYS A 199 19.38 -5.20 -12.17
CA LYS A 199 20.05 -4.26 -11.27
C LYS A 199 19.06 -3.48 -10.40
N ALA A 200 17.91 -3.11 -10.96
CA ALA A 200 16.84 -2.44 -10.22
C ALA A 200 16.28 -3.33 -9.10
N LEU A 201 15.91 -4.58 -9.43
CA LEU A 201 15.38 -5.55 -8.47
C LEU A 201 16.40 -5.87 -7.36
N GLN A 202 17.68 -5.99 -7.72
CA GLN A 202 18.77 -6.13 -6.74
C GLN A 202 18.82 -4.95 -5.78
N LYS A 203 18.82 -3.71 -6.28
CA LYS A 203 18.84 -2.50 -5.43
C LYS A 203 17.61 -2.44 -4.50
N MET A 204 16.44 -2.83 -4.99
CA MET A 204 15.21 -2.92 -4.19
C MET A 204 15.31 -3.96 -3.07
N ALA A 205 15.87 -5.13 -3.35
CA ALA A 205 16.02 -6.21 -2.37
C ALA A 205 17.05 -5.83 -1.29
N THR A 206 18.21 -5.32 -1.68
CA THR A 206 19.27 -4.90 -0.75
C THR A 206 18.78 -3.82 0.20
N SER A 207 18.20 -2.74 -0.32
CA SER A 207 17.67 -1.65 0.53
C SER A 207 16.57 -2.11 1.48
N SER A 208 15.71 -3.05 1.06
CA SER A 208 14.66 -3.60 1.91
C SER A 208 15.23 -4.37 3.12
N ASN A 209 16.31 -5.13 2.90
CA ASN A 209 16.98 -5.93 3.90
C ASN A 209 17.81 -5.07 4.87
N GLU A 210 18.48 -4.03 4.38
CA GLU A 210 19.24 -3.09 5.22
C GLU A 210 18.33 -2.38 6.23
N VAL A 211 17.18 -1.87 5.79
CA VAL A 211 16.20 -1.25 6.69
C VAL A 211 15.63 -2.28 7.68
N ALA A 212 15.38 -3.50 7.24
CA ALA A 212 14.88 -4.56 8.13
C ALA A 212 15.90 -4.89 9.24
N ALA A 213 17.17 -5.06 8.90
CA ALA A 213 18.23 -5.34 9.86
C ALA A 213 18.44 -4.18 10.85
N SER A 214 18.41 -2.93 10.35
CA SER A 214 18.52 -1.75 11.22
C SER A 214 17.38 -1.65 12.22
N LEU A 215 16.13 -1.92 11.78
CA LEU A 215 14.97 -1.85 12.65
C LEU A 215 14.90 -3.03 13.63
N ASP A 216 15.34 -4.21 13.23
CA ASP A 216 15.44 -5.37 14.12
C ASP A 216 16.47 -5.12 15.22
N ALA A 217 17.63 -4.55 14.88
CA ALA A 217 18.64 -4.15 15.87
C ALA A 217 18.15 -3.08 16.86
N GLU A 218 17.27 -2.17 16.42
CA GLU A 218 16.76 -1.07 17.26
C GLU A 218 15.51 -1.47 18.08
N TYR A 219 14.63 -2.31 17.53
CA TYR A 219 13.28 -2.55 18.07
C TYR A 219 12.90 -4.04 18.20
N GLY A 220 13.77 -4.96 17.79
CA GLY A 220 13.50 -6.41 17.82
C GLY A 220 13.40 -6.94 19.25
N ASP A 221 14.38 -6.61 20.09
CA ASP A 221 14.41 -7.05 21.49
C ASP A 221 13.28 -6.48 22.34
N SER A 222 12.80 -5.27 22.01
CA SER A 222 11.67 -4.64 22.71
C SER A 222 10.32 -5.23 22.30
N GLY A 223 10.28 -6.09 21.27
CA GLY A 223 9.04 -6.61 20.70
C GLY A 223 8.16 -5.53 20.07
N GLN A 224 8.75 -4.39 19.69
CA GLN A 224 8.05 -3.31 19.02
C GLN A 224 8.05 -3.49 17.49
N TYR A 225 9.01 -4.23 16.95
CA TYR A 225 9.13 -4.49 15.52
C TYR A 225 8.90 -5.96 15.20
N PHE A 226 8.02 -6.22 14.23
CA PHE A 226 7.83 -7.53 13.63
C PHE A 226 7.88 -7.39 12.12
N ARG A 227 8.72 -8.21 11.48
CA ARG A 227 8.76 -8.34 10.02
C ARG A 227 8.33 -9.74 9.60
N PHE A 228 7.41 -9.80 8.65
CA PHE A 228 7.04 -11.04 8.00
C PHE A 228 7.29 -10.93 6.50
N ASN A 229 8.17 -11.78 5.97
CA ASN A 229 8.57 -11.76 4.57
C ASN A 229 8.92 -13.17 4.12
N VAL A 230 8.35 -13.64 3.00
CA VAL A 230 8.66 -14.98 2.48
C VAL A 230 10.06 -14.99 1.88
N GLU A 231 11.04 -15.56 2.58
CA GLU A 231 12.46 -15.49 2.20
C GLU A 231 12.87 -16.46 1.10
N HIS A 232 12.14 -17.58 0.95
CA HIS A 232 12.49 -18.65 0.03
C HIS A 232 11.28 -19.18 -0.75
N GLY A 233 11.54 -19.60 -1.98
CA GLY A 233 10.58 -20.25 -2.88
C GLY A 233 9.79 -19.32 -3.79
N LEU A 234 10.03 -18.00 -3.72
CA LEU A 234 9.45 -17.02 -4.63
C LEU A 234 10.49 -16.46 -5.62
N GLU A 235 11.68 -17.07 -5.69
CA GLU A 235 12.82 -16.55 -6.43
C GLU A 235 12.59 -16.49 -7.93
N ASN A 236 11.76 -17.39 -8.46
CA ASN A 236 11.49 -17.51 -9.89
C ASN A 236 10.15 -16.87 -10.34
N ILE A 237 9.46 -16.15 -9.46
CA ILE A 237 8.17 -15.52 -9.80
C ILE A 237 8.40 -14.07 -10.16
N ALA A 238 8.16 -13.69 -11.42
CA ALA A 238 8.30 -12.30 -11.83
C ALA A 238 7.14 -11.44 -11.28
N SER A 239 7.38 -10.14 -11.12
CA SER A 239 6.35 -9.21 -10.63
C SER A 239 5.13 -9.07 -11.54
N SER A 240 5.26 -9.49 -12.80
CA SER A 240 4.22 -9.51 -13.82
C SER A 240 3.36 -10.78 -13.81
N ASP A 241 3.78 -11.82 -13.07
CA ASP A 241 3.22 -13.17 -13.18
C ASP A 241 2.02 -13.34 -12.25
N TRP A 242 0.94 -12.62 -12.57
CA TRP A 242 -0.31 -12.64 -11.79
C TRP A 242 -1.01 -14.01 -11.78
N ASP A 243 -0.63 -14.94 -12.67
CA ASP A 243 -1.23 -16.28 -12.79
C ASP A 243 -0.58 -17.32 -11.87
N GLN A 244 0.34 -16.92 -10.99
CA GLN A 244 1.06 -17.80 -10.06
C GLN A 244 0.45 -17.84 -8.65
N ASP A 245 -0.84 -17.54 -8.52
CA ASP A 245 -1.57 -17.48 -7.24
C ASP A 245 -1.39 -18.76 -6.40
N GLY A 246 -1.38 -19.93 -7.04
CA GLY A 246 -1.18 -21.21 -6.35
C GLY A 246 0.20 -21.37 -5.71
N ILE A 247 1.26 -20.96 -6.43
CA ILE A 247 2.64 -21.03 -5.92
C ILE A 247 2.81 -20.01 -4.79
N ILE A 248 2.36 -18.77 -4.99
CA ILE A 248 2.42 -17.72 -3.97
C ILE A 248 1.71 -18.17 -2.69
N ALA A 249 0.50 -18.75 -2.82
CA ALA A 249 -0.26 -19.26 -1.69
C ALA A 249 0.48 -20.41 -0.97
N ALA A 250 1.04 -21.37 -1.71
CA ALA A 250 1.75 -22.50 -1.12
C ALA A 250 2.98 -22.06 -0.30
N HIS A 251 3.82 -21.18 -0.85
CA HIS A 251 4.99 -20.66 -0.14
C HIS A 251 4.62 -19.76 1.04
N THR A 252 3.55 -18.96 0.89
CA THR A 252 3.02 -18.15 2.00
C THR A 252 2.52 -19.04 3.13
N ASN A 253 1.75 -20.09 2.85
CA ASN A 253 1.24 -21.01 3.87
C ASN A 253 2.37 -21.74 4.61
N ASN A 254 3.40 -22.18 3.88
CA ASN A 254 4.60 -22.78 4.47
C ASN A 254 5.32 -21.79 5.39
N TYR A 255 5.48 -20.53 4.95
CA TYR A 255 6.07 -19.48 5.76
C TYR A 255 5.28 -19.22 7.04
N LEU A 256 3.95 -19.05 6.94
CA LEU A 256 3.06 -18.82 8.08
C LEU A 256 3.15 -19.98 9.09
N SER A 257 3.15 -21.22 8.61
CA SER A 257 3.25 -22.42 9.46
C SER A 257 4.56 -22.46 10.25
N ARG A 258 5.69 -22.11 9.61
CA ARG A 258 7.02 -22.05 10.26
C ARG A 258 7.13 -20.90 11.26
N ASN A 259 6.41 -19.81 11.04
CA ASN A 259 6.48 -18.58 11.83
C ASN A 259 5.29 -18.40 12.79
N SER A 260 4.46 -19.43 13.00
CA SER A 260 3.24 -19.36 13.83
C SER A 260 3.49 -18.75 15.21
N ARG A 261 4.54 -19.19 15.91
CA ARG A 261 4.93 -18.65 17.23
C ARG A 261 5.26 -17.16 17.18
N ALA A 262 5.93 -16.68 16.13
CA ALA A 262 6.25 -15.26 15.98
C ALA A 262 4.98 -14.44 15.70
N ILE A 263 4.07 -14.98 14.89
CA ILE A 263 2.77 -14.36 14.61
C ILE A 263 1.91 -14.30 15.87
N GLU A 264 1.82 -15.38 16.64
CA GLU A 264 1.10 -15.41 17.92
C GLU A 264 1.67 -14.40 18.92
N ARG A 265 3.00 -14.29 19.01
CA ARG A 265 3.66 -13.25 19.82
C ARG A 265 3.27 -11.85 19.37
N PHE A 266 3.31 -11.58 18.06
CA PHE A 266 2.87 -10.29 17.52
C PHE A 266 1.41 -10.00 17.89
N VAL A 267 0.49 -10.94 17.64
CA VAL A 267 -0.94 -10.77 17.93
C VAL A 267 -1.15 -10.48 19.40
N LYS A 268 -0.54 -11.26 20.30
CA LYS A 268 -0.64 -11.04 21.75
C LYS A 268 -0.12 -9.67 22.16
N THR A 269 1.04 -9.27 21.67
CA THR A 269 1.65 -7.96 21.96
C THR A 269 0.78 -6.81 21.43
N PHE A 270 0.17 -6.99 20.26
CA PHE A 270 -0.71 -6.01 19.64
C PHE A 270 -2.04 -5.85 20.39
N THR A 271 -2.70 -6.95 20.76
CA THR A 271 -3.99 -6.90 21.46
C THR A 271 -3.87 -6.43 22.91
N THR A 272 -2.83 -6.87 23.63
CA THR A 272 -2.64 -6.50 25.04
C THR A 272 -2.43 -4.98 25.22
N ARG A 273 -1.74 -4.34 24.28
CA ARG A 273 -1.58 -2.87 24.30
C ARG A 273 -2.86 -2.13 23.93
N GLY A 274 -3.67 -2.68 23.04
CA GLY A 274 -5.00 -2.12 22.72
C GLY A 274 -5.93 -2.08 23.94
N GLU A 275 -5.77 -3.00 24.88
CA GLU A 275 -6.53 -3.04 26.13
C GLU A 275 -6.01 -2.02 27.17
N GLN A 276 -4.69 -1.85 27.28
CA GLN A 276 -4.06 -0.89 28.19
C GLN A 276 -4.19 0.58 27.75
N SER A 277 -4.43 0.82 26.46
CA SER A 277 -4.59 2.16 25.88
C SER A 277 -6.04 2.64 25.76
N LYS A 278 -7.01 1.87 26.29
CA LYS A 278 -8.35 2.41 26.55
C LYS A 278 -8.24 3.45 27.67
N PRO A 279 -8.63 4.72 27.45
CA PRO A 279 -8.68 5.67 28.55
C PRO A 279 -9.73 5.21 29.57
N ASP A 280 -9.39 5.30 30.86
CA ASP A 280 -10.26 5.10 32.02
C ASP A 280 -11.42 6.12 32.13
N SER A 281 -11.90 6.66 31.01
CA SER A 281 -12.97 7.66 30.96
C SER A 281 -14.12 7.21 30.07
N LEU A 282 -14.79 6.14 30.49
CA LEU A 282 -16.21 5.92 30.22
C LEU A 282 -16.88 5.20 31.41
N GLN A 283 -16.55 5.66 32.63
CA GLN A 283 -17.35 5.41 33.83
C GLN A 283 -18.48 6.44 34.03
N PHE A 284 -18.72 7.35 33.08
CA PHE A 284 -19.85 8.28 33.12
C PHE A 284 -20.74 8.18 31.87
N MET A 285 -21.51 7.10 31.79
CA MET A 285 -22.91 7.14 31.32
C MET A 285 -23.57 5.78 31.58
N LYS A 286 -23.86 5.53 32.85
CA LYS A 286 -24.91 4.59 33.26
C LYS A 286 -26.02 5.46 33.87
N VAL A 287 -27.27 5.18 33.48
CA VAL A 287 -28.52 5.79 33.95
C VAL A 287 -28.82 7.14 33.26
N LEU A 288 -29.85 7.29 32.41
CA LEU A 288 -31.27 7.04 32.67
C LEU A 288 -31.99 6.44 31.45
N THR A 289 -32.50 5.22 31.61
CA THR A 289 -33.79 4.82 31.03
C THR A 289 -34.89 5.44 31.87
N THR A 290 -35.82 6.18 31.27
CA THR A 290 -37.25 6.11 31.62
C THR A 290 -38.07 6.63 30.44
N SER A 291 -38.87 5.74 29.87
CA SER A 291 -39.99 6.05 28.99
C SER A 291 -41.06 6.86 29.75
N PRO A 292 -41.74 7.83 29.12
CA PRO A 292 -43.01 8.32 29.65
C PRO A 292 -44.15 7.35 29.28
N PRO A 293 -45.14 7.15 30.16
CA PRO A 293 -46.26 6.25 29.93
C PRO A 293 -47.32 6.86 29.00
N LEU A 294 -48.01 5.97 28.28
CA LEU A 294 -49.30 6.19 27.64
C LEU A 294 -50.44 6.27 28.68
N LYS A 295 -51.52 6.98 28.27
CA LYS A 295 -52.84 7.24 28.90
C LYS A 295 -52.88 8.56 29.67
N SER A 296 -53.83 9.47 29.44
CA SER A 296 -55.20 9.38 28.89
C SER A 296 -55.42 10.14 27.59
#